data_AF-A0A5M8PDD0-F1
#
_entry.id   AF-A0A5M8PDD0-F1
#
_cell.length_a   1.000
_cell.length_b   1.000
_cell.length_c   1.000
_cell.angle_alpha   90.00
_cell.angle_beta   90.00
_cell.angle_gamma   90.00
#
_symmetry.space_group_name_H-M   'P 1'
#
loop_
_entity.id
_entity.type
_entity.pdbx_description
1 polymer ?
#
loop_
_entity_poly.entity_id
_entity_poly.type
_entity_poly.pdbx_seq_one_letter_code
_entity_poly.pdbx_strand_id
1 'polypeptide(L)'
;MLLFLLSTLLTLTSLLLPTLSSPSPLNPRSNVCRNAPNTVAGTYFNPRSIPRSPTAINPGINLGAANPGSATPPMRWCAPHSRTFVVMTIEVFTADIATVNLFLSSAYNAIVAEIQHYGDGLVQRGAFSFPETGPDVAGTSAGGAAVVDGIGELQLNAWNENNHQMSWGVLASAVEAVLDCMKNIEEWGTATFRIFDGDNEVGYGVLGRLGGK
;
A
#
# COMPACT_ATOMS: atom_id res chain seq x y z
N MET A 1 -76.42 -26.19 24.80
CA MET A 1 -75.58 -27.37 24.54
C MET A 1 -74.20 -26.85 24.13
N LEU A 2 -73.52 -26.30 25.13
CA LEU A 2 -72.38 -25.40 25.03
C LEU A 2 -71.48 -25.84 26.18
N LEU A 3 -70.65 -26.86 25.96
CA LEU A 3 -69.64 -27.39 26.87
C LEU A 3 -68.96 -28.56 26.14
N PHE A 4 -67.66 -28.74 26.37
CA PHE A 4 -66.75 -29.71 25.75
C PHE A 4 -66.10 -29.27 24.43
N LEU A 5 -65.08 -28.42 24.54
CA LEU A 5 -63.85 -28.46 23.74
C LEU A 5 -62.85 -27.47 24.37
N LEU A 6 -62.44 -27.73 25.62
CA LEU A 6 -61.45 -26.91 26.32
C LEU A 6 -60.55 -27.81 27.17
N SER A 7 -59.65 -28.55 26.52
CA SER A 7 -58.58 -29.28 27.20
C SER A 7 -57.62 -29.82 26.15
N THR A 8 -56.54 -29.08 25.91
CA THR A 8 -55.17 -29.55 25.55
C THR A 8 -54.44 -28.41 24.83
N LEU A 9 -53.92 -27.44 25.57
CA LEU A 9 -52.75 -26.70 25.10
C LEU A 9 -51.75 -26.66 26.24
N LEU A 10 -51.01 -27.76 26.32
CA LEU A 10 -49.95 -28.02 27.27
C LEU A 10 -48.77 -27.06 26.96
N THR A 11 -48.43 -26.29 27.98
CA THR A 11 -47.22 -25.51 28.23
C THR A 11 -45.95 -25.98 27.50
N LEU A 12 -45.44 -25.15 26.59
CA LEU A 12 -44.00 -25.08 26.26
C LEU A 12 -43.54 -23.62 26.36
N THR A 13 -43.29 -23.16 27.58
CA THR A 13 -42.48 -21.96 27.85
C THR A 13 -41.02 -22.40 27.90
N SER A 14 -40.39 -22.51 26.74
CA SER A 14 -38.95 -22.68 26.62
C SER A 14 -38.23 -21.42 27.11
N LEU A 15 -37.44 -21.54 28.17
CA LEU A 15 -36.51 -20.52 28.63
C LEU A 15 -35.46 -20.26 27.54
N LEU A 16 -35.64 -19.20 26.78
CA LEU A 16 -34.57 -18.62 25.98
C LEU A 16 -33.70 -17.77 26.92
N LEU A 17 -32.66 -18.38 27.51
CA LEU A 17 -31.57 -17.58 28.06
C LEU A 17 -30.87 -16.91 26.87
N PRO A 18 -30.75 -15.56 26.83
CA PRO A 18 -29.85 -14.94 25.90
C PRO A 18 -28.43 -15.37 26.28
N THR A 19 -27.81 -16.19 25.45
CA THR A 19 -26.37 -16.41 25.51
C THR A 19 -25.72 -15.05 25.28
N LEU A 20 -25.20 -14.44 26.34
CA LEU A 20 -24.29 -13.30 26.24
C LEU A 20 -23.09 -13.78 25.40
N SER A 21 -23.11 -13.45 24.12
CA SER A 21 -21.94 -13.56 23.26
C SER A 21 -20.90 -12.62 23.87
N SER A 22 -19.90 -13.18 24.55
CA SER A 22 -18.74 -12.40 24.96
C SER A 22 -18.18 -11.77 23.69
N PRO A 23 -18.14 -10.43 23.55
CA PRO A 23 -17.43 -9.83 22.44
C PRO A 23 -15.98 -10.29 22.60
N SER A 24 -15.50 -11.10 21.66
CA SER A 24 -14.07 -11.33 21.55
C SER A 24 -13.44 -9.96 21.43
N PRO A 25 -12.51 -9.55 22.30
CA PRO A 25 -11.78 -8.32 22.09
C PRO A 25 -10.99 -8.52 20.80
N LEU A 26 -11.52 -7.98 19.70
CA LEU A 26 -10.75 -7.76 18.50
C LEU A 26 -9.62 -6.85 18.95
N ASN A 27 -8.41 -7.41 19.04
CA ASN A 27 -7.22 -6.59 19.26
C ASN A 27 -7.31 -5.43 18.25
N PRO A 28 -7.24 -4.16 18.69
CA PRO A 28 -7.25 -3.04 17.77
C PRO A 28 -6.18 -3.31 16.72
N ARG A 29 -6.57 -3.37 15.44
CA ARG A 29 -5.59 -3.46 14.36
C ARG A 29 -4.67 -2.26 14.57
N SER A 30 -3.38 -2.50 14.68
CA SER A 30 -2.45 -1.41 14.93
C SER A 30 -2.60 -0.42 13.78
N ASN A 31 -2.99 0.82 14.10
CA ASN A 31 -3.14 1.90 13.13
C ASN A 31 -1.83 2.67 12.95
N VAL A 32 -0.71 2.13 13.43
CA VAL A 32 0.61 2.74 13.32
C VAL A 32 1.37 2.22 12.12
N CYS A 33 2.28 3.04 11.61
CA CYS A 33 3.17 2.66 10.52
C CYS A 33 4.36 1.83 11.03
N ARG A 34 4.81 0.86 10.24
CA ARG A 34 5.94 -0.01 10.61
C ARG A 34 7.26 0.75 10.74
N ASN A 35 7.48 1.74 9.87
CA ASN A 35 8.67 2.62 9.90
C ASN A 35 8.57 3.74 10.94
N ALA A 36 7.41 3.93 11.56
CA ALA A 36 7.18 4.97 12.54
C ALA A 36 6.23 4.45 13.64
N PRO A 37 6.72 3.62 14.57
CA PRO A 37 5.87 2.92 15.56
C PRO A 37 5.02 3.84 16.44
N ASN A 38 5.42 5.11 16.59
CA ASN A 38 4.71 6.13 17.35
C ASN A 38 3.82 7.04 16.48
N THR A 39 3.72 6.78 15.18
CA THR A 39 2.94 7.58 14.23
C THR A 39 1.73 6.78 13.79
N VAL A 40 0.55 7.32 14.09
CA VAL A 40 -0.71 6.80 13.55
C VAL A 40 -0.73 7.11 12.06
N ALA A 41 -0.99 6.11 11.23
CA ALA A 41 -1.10 6.28 9.80
C ALA A 41 -2.20 7.28 9.43
N GLY A 42 -1.95 8.06 8.38
CA GLY A 42 -2.82 9.19 8.01
C GLY A 42 -2.54 10.46 8.81
N THR A 43 -1.76 10.38 9.90
CA THR A 43 -1.26 11.58 10.60
C THR A 43 0.08 12.02 10.03
N TYR A 44 0.43 13.29 10.24
CA TYR A 44 1.64 13.87 9.67
C TYR A 44 2.89 13.20 10.26
N PHE A 45 3.66 12.51 9.42
CA PHE A 45 4.90 11.87 9.84
C PHE A 45 6.07 12.84 9.77
N ASN A 46 6.63 13.19 10.94
CA ASN A 46 7.89 13.92 11.03
C ASN A 46 9.04 12.94 11.27
N PRO A 47 10.00 12.76 10.36
CA PRO A 47 11.12 11.83 10.56
C PRO A 47 11.93 12.10 11.83
N ARG A 48 11.89 13.31 12.38
CA ARG A 48 12.54 13.66 13.65
C ARG A 48 11.84 13.10 14.89
N SER A 49 10.62 12.58 14.77
CA SER A 49 9.90 11.93 15.87
C SER A 49 10.19 10.43 15.98
N ILE A 50 11.03 9.87 15.10
CA ILE A 50 11.52 8.50 15.24
C ILE A 50 12.45 8.47 16.47
N PRO A 51 12.22 7.57 17.45
CA PRO A 51 13.15 7.38 18.55
C PRO A 51 14.54 7.07 18.01
N ARG A 52 15.56 7.86 18.39
CA ARG A 52 16.97 7.63 17.99
C ARG A 52 17.57 6.36 18.59
N SER A 53 16.78 5.53 19.27
CA SER A 53 17.25 4.25 19.77
C SER A 53 17.35 3.28 18.59
N PRO A 54 18.51 2.64 18.34
CA PRO A 54 18.68 1.61 17.31
C PRO A 54 17.84 0.35 17.56
N THR A 55 16.95 0.37 18.55
CA THR A 55 16.03 -0.70 18.88
C THR A 55 14.91 -0.70 17.84
N ALA A 56 15.24 -1.24 16.68
CA ALA A 56 14.37 -2.11 15.92
C ALA A 56 13.10 -1.43 15.35
N ILE A 57 13.17 -0.94 14.10
CA ILE A 57 12.20 -1.43 13.10
C ILE A 57 12.31 -2.93 13.26
N ASN A 58 11.37 -3.59 13.95
CA ASN A 58 11.54 -4.96 14.41
C ASN A 58 12.01 -5.83 13.22
N PRO A 59 13.31 -6.17 13.10
CA PRO A 59 13.77 -7.04 12.02
C PRO A 59 13.27 -8.46 12.32
N GLY A 60 12.66 -8.66 13.49
CA GLY A 60 12.25 -9.92 14.07
C GLY A 60 10.88 -10.43 13.64
N ILE A 61 10.22 -9.87 12.63
CA ILE A 61 9.52 -10.81 11.75
C ILE A 61 10.63 -11.37 10.88
N ASN A 62 11.17 -12.52 11.28
CA ASN A 62 11.78 -13.45 10.34
C ASN A 62 10.71 -13.72 9.27
N LEU A 63 10.60 -12.86 8.26
CA LEU A 63 10.16 -13.25 6.94
C LEU A 63 11.30 -14.12 6.46
N GLY A 64 11.38 -15.34 7.03
CA GLY A 64 12.53 -16.22 6.85
C GLY A 64 12.74 -16.35 5.37
N ALA A 65 13.93 -15.93 4.89
CA ALA A 65 14.32 -15.81 3.48
C ALA A 65 13.15 -16.13 2.55
N ALA A 66 12.27 -15.14 2.33
CA ALA A 66 11.05 -15.37 1.59
C ALA A 66 11.42 -16.11 0.30
N ASN A 67 10.87 -17.32 0.10
CA ASN A 67 11.12 -18.06 -1.12
C ASN A 67 10.74 -17.16 -2.30
N PRO A 68 11.51 -17.15 -3.41
CA PRO A 68 11.10 -16.43 -4.61
C PRO A 68 9.65 -16.78 -4.96
N GLY A 69 8.80 -15.76 -5.14
CA GLY A 69 7.35 -15.91 -5.35
C GLY A 69 6.49 -15.93 -4.07
N SER A 70 7.08 -15.73 -2.89
CA SER A 70 6.32 -15.55 -1.64
C SER A 70 6.01 -14.07 -1.42
N ALA A 71 4.72 -13.75 -1.26
CA ALA A 71 4.27 -12.41 -0.89
C ALA A 71 4.42 -12.17 0.62
N THR A 72 4.84 -10.97 0.99
CA THR A 72 4.86 -10.51 2.38
C THR A 72 3.44 -10.24 2.88
N PRO A 73 3.17 -10.38 4.19
CA PRO A 73 1.92 -9.91 4.77
C PRO A 73 1.75 -8.41 4.51
N PRO A 74 0.51 -7.93 4.22
CA PRO A 74 0.25 -6.52 4.01
C PRO A 74 0.79 -5.68 5.16
N MET A 75 1.62 -4.69 4.82
CA MET A 75 2.27 -3.83 5.80
C MET A 75 2.00 -2.37 5.51
N ARG A 76 1.85 -1.59 6.58
CA ARG A 76 1.60 -0.17 6.52
C ARG A 76 2.90 0.62 6.67
N TRP A 77 3.16 1.53 5.73
CA TRP A 77 4.38 2.33 5.68
C TRP A 77 4.04 3.80 5.48
N CYS A 78 4.49 4.67 6.37
CA CYS A 78 4.22 6.10 6.33
C CYS A 78 5.25 6.80 5.42
N ALA A 79 4.78 7.65 4.52
CA ALA A 79 5.67 8.49 3.72
C ALA A 79 6.21 9.64 4.59
N PRO A 80 7.52 9.93 4.55
CA PRO A 80 8.10 11.07 5.25
C PRO A 80 7.39 12.39 4.92
N HIS A 81 7.30 13.28 5.90
CA HIS A 81 6.85 14.67 5.71
C HIS A 81 5.45 14.85 5.12
N SER A 82 4.60 13.83 5.20
CA SER A 82 3.25 13.87 4.66
C SER A 82 2.26 13.14 5.59
N ARG A 83 0.98 13.21 5.23
CA ARG A 83 -0.08 12.34 5.78
C ARG A 83 -0.28 11.09 4.91
N THR A 84 0.49 10.96 3.83
CA THR A 84 0.40 9.85 2.91
C THR A 84 1.01 8.61 3.55
N PHE A 85 0.32 7.50 3.37
CA PHE A 85 0.89 6.20 3.69
C PHE A 85 0.42 5.18 2.67
N VAL A 86 1.11 4.05 2.64
CA VAL A 86 0.79 2.94 1.77
C VAL A 86 0.54 1.68 2.59
N VAL A 87 -0.41 0.86 2.14
CA VAL A 87 -0.56 -0.52 2.59
C VAL A 87 -0.11 -1.40 1.44
N MET A 88 1.04 -2.05 1.60
CA MET A 88 1.70 -2.77 0.52
C MET A 88 1.95 -4.25 0.85
N THR A 89 1.99 -5.05 -0.19
CA THR A 89 2.56 -6.40 -0.19
C THR A 89 3.68 -6.43 -1.20
N ILE A 90 4.78 -7.08 -0.85
CA ILE A 90 5.94 -7.26 -1.72
C ILE A 90 6.01 -8.74 -2.05
N GLU A 91 6.13 -9.08 -3.33
CA GLU A 91 6.44 -10.43 -3.76
C GLU A 91 7.91 -10.44 -4.19
N VAL A 92 8.72 -11.16 -3.42
CA VAL A 92 10.15 -11.25 -3.65
C VAL A 92 10.39 -12.01 -4.94
N PHE A 93 11.07 -11.38 -5.89
CA PHE A 93 11.54 -12.06 -7.10
C PHE A 93 12.98 -11.66 -7.38
N THR A 94 13.65 -12.45 -8.22
CA THR A 94 15.07 -12.29 -8.56
C THR A 94 15.31 -11.12 -9.52
N ALA A 95 14.80 -9.93 -9.21
CA ALA A 95 15.35 -8.72 -9.80
C ALA A 95 16.64 -8.33 -9.06
N ASP A 96 17.56 -7.74 -9.82
CA ASP A 96 18.70 -7.08 -9.23
C ASP A 96 18.23 -5.88 -8.38
N ILE A 97 18.71 -5.81 -7.12
CA ILE A 97 18.35 -4.78 -6.14
C ILE A 97 18.65 -3.38 -6.69
N ALA A 98 19.79 -3.22 -7.37
CA ALA A 98 20.19 -1.93 -7.92
C ALA A 98 19.22 -1.48 -9.02
N THR A 99 18.72 -2.42 -9.83
CA THR A 99 17.71 -2.19 -10.86
C THR A 99 16.39 -1.68 -10.26
N VAL A 100 15.82 -2.35 -9.26
CA VAL A 100 14.56 -1.92 -8.62
C VAL A 100 14.72 -0.56 -7.92
N ASN A 101 15.81 -0.38 -7.20
CA ASN A 101 16.13 0.90 -6.55
C ASN A 101 16.25 2.05 -7.56
N LEU A 102 17.00 1.84 -8.65
CA LEU A 102 17.17 2.84 -9.70
C LEU A 102 15.85 3.15 -10.42
N PHE A 103 15.02 2.13 -10.65
CA PHE A 103 13.72 2.27 -11.29
C PHE A 103 12.76 3.13 -10.44
N LEU A 104 12.57 2.79 -9.17
CA LEU A 104 11.71 3.55 -8.26
C LEU A 104 12.23 4.98 -8.02
N SER A 105 13.55 5.16 -7.94
CA SER A 105 14.16 6.49 -7.82
C SER A 105 13.91 7.34 -9.07
N SER A 106 14.01 6.72 -10.27
CA SER A 106 13.72 7.39 -11.54
C SER A 106 12.23 7.75 -11.66
N ALA A 107 11.33 6.87 -11.25
CA ALA A 107 9.89 7.14 -11.23
C ALA A 107 9.56 8.32 -10.29
N TYR A 108 10.12 8.31 -9.07
CA TYR A 108 9.97 9.42 -8.12
C TYR A 108 10.48 10.73 -8.72
N ASN A 109 11.66 10.73 -9.35
CA ASN A 109 12.21 11.94 -9.98
C ASN A 109 11.33 12.44 -11.13
N ALA A 110 10.73 11.56 -11.93
CA ALA A 110 9.79 11.95 -12.98
C ALA A 110 8.53 12.63 -12.40
N ILE A 111 7.97 12.09 -11.32
CA ILE A 111 6.82 12.69 -10.63
C ILE A 111 7.19 14.06 -10.03
N VAL A 112 8.34 14.17 -9.36
CA VAL A 112 8.80 15.45 -8.80
C VAL A 112 9.09 16.47 -9.88
N ALA A 113 9.60 16.06 -11.04
CA ALA A 113 9.80 16.96 -12.19
C ALA A 113 8.47 17.53 -12.70
N GLU A 114 7.41 16.72 -12.76
CA GLU A 114 6.05 17.17 -13.10
C GLU A 114 5.56 18.23 -12.10
N ILE A 115 5.73 17.99 -10.79
CA ILE A 115 5.39 18.95 -9.73
C ILE A 115 6.20 20.25 -9.87
N GLN A 116 7.49 20.16 -10.16
CA GLN A 116 8.34 21.33 -10.32
C GLN A 116 7.97 22.16 -11.55
N HIS A 117 7.51 21.50 -12.62
CA HIS A 117 7.19 22.16 -13.89
C HIS A 117 5.79 22.76 -13.90
N TYR A 118 4.78 22.03 -13.41
CA TYR A 118 3.37 22.43 -13.49
C TYR A 118 2.72 22.71 -12.13
N GLY A 119 3.42 22.46 -11.02
CA GLY A 119 2.88 22.54 -9.66
C GLY A 119 2.27 21.21 -9.19
N ASP A 120 1.92 21.14 -7.89
CA ASP A 120 1.13 20.02 -7.39
C ASP A 120 -0.31 20.15 -7.86
N GLY A 121 -0.80 19.10 -8.51
CA GLY A 121 -2.09 19.05 -9.16
C GLY A 121 -2.57 17.61 -9.27
N LEU A 122 -3.73 17.41 -9.88
CA LEU A 122 -4.27 16.07 -10.06
C LEU A 122 -3.45 15.28 -11.06
N VAL A 123 -3.24 14.00 -10.77
CA VAL A 123 -2.68 13.06 -11.75
C VAL A 123 -3.62 12.99 -12.94
N GLN A 124 -3.11 13.38 -14.12
CA GLN A 124 -3.94 13.51 -15.31
C GLN A 124 -4.59 12.17 -15.66
N ARG A 125 -5.87 12.22 -16.06
CA ARG A 125 -6.68 11.03 -16.37
C ARG A 125 -6.82 10.03 -15.21
N GLY A 126 -6.40 10.40 -14.00
CA GLY A 126 -6.44 9.55 -12.81
C GLY A 126 -5.55 8.32 -12.88
N ALA A 127 -4.52 8.32 -13.74
CA ALA A 127 -3.61 7.20 -13.92
C ALA A 127 -2.20 7.66 -14.27
N PHE A 128 -1.22 6.90 -13.78
CA PHE A 128 0.20 7.10 -14.01
C PHE A 128 0.83 5.76 -14.42
N SER A 129 1.71 5.78 -15.42
CA SER A 129 2.53 4.64 -15.83
C SER A 129 3.96 5.11 -15.97
N PHE A 130 4.90 4.38 -15.38
CA PHE A 130 6.33 4.58 -15.56
C PHE A 130 7.02 3.26 -15.91
N PRO A 131 7.85 3.21 -16.97
CA PRO A 131 7.90 4.22 -18.02
C PRO A 131 6.52 4.39 -18.67
N GLU A 132 6.29 5.52 -19.33
CA GLU A 132 5.04 5.72 -20.07
C GLU A 132 4.95 4.68 -21.20
N THR A 133 3.90 3.87 -21.18
CA THR A 133 3.61 2.89 -22.24
C THR A 133 2.43 3.37 -23.07
N GLY A 134 2.70 4.18 -24.08
CA GLY A 134 1.71 4.67 -25.04
C GLY A 134 2.05 4.26 -26.48
N PRO A 135 1.06 4.08 -27.38
CA PRO A 135 1.30 3.80 -28.80
C PRO A 135 2.12 4.89 -29.50
N ASP A 136 2.24 6.05 -28.86
CA ASP A 136 2.91 7.24 -29.39
C ASP A 136 4.37 7.37 -28.90
N VAL A 137 4.83 6.45 -28.03
CA VAL A 137 6.18 6.48 -27.41
C VAL A 137 7.10 5.38 -27.97
N ALA A 138 6.76 4.80 -29.12
CA ALA A 138 7.70 4.04 -29.93
C ALA A 138 8.64 5.00 -30.68
N GLY A 139 9.46 5.79 -29.98
CA GLY A 139 10.50 6.59 -30.64
C GLY A 139 11.01 7.85 -29.94
N THR A 140 10.42 8.31 -28.84
CA THR A 140 10.91 9.53 -28.16
C THR A 140 11.28 9.25 -26.71
N SER A 141 12.59 9.16 -26.51
CA SER A 141 13.33 9.21 -25.26
C SER A 141 13.17 10.54 -24.51
N ALA A 142 11.97 10.82 -23.99
CA ALA A 142 11.71 11.92 -23.07
C ALA A 142 10.78 11.40 -21.97
N GLY A 143 11.40 10.90 -20.88
CA GLY A 143 10.78 10.12 -19.81
C GLY A 143 11.39 8.72 -19.69
N GLY A 144 12.67 8.52 -19.99
CA GLY A 144 13.69 8.83 -18.99
C GLY A 144 14.17 7.62 -18.18
N ALA A 145 13.87 6.39 -18.61
CA ALA A 145 14.71 5.24 -18.31
C ALA A 145 15.37 4.82 -19.63
N ALA A 146 16.52 5.44 -19.95
CA ALA A 146 17.44 4.83 -20.92
C ALA A 146 17.60 3.38 -20.49
N VAL A 147 17.39 2.43 -21.40
CA VAL A 147 17.54 1.00 -21.11
C VAL A 147 18.96 0.77 -20.60
N VAL A 148 19.17 0.97 -19.30
CA VAL A 148 20.24 0.38 -18.53
C VAL A 148 19.79 -1.06 -18.45
N ASP A 149 20.57 -1.98 -19.02
CA ASP A 149 20.26 -3.41 -19.08
C ASP A 149 19.57 -3.87 -17.78
N GLY A 150 18.30 -4.28 -17.89
CA GLY A 150 17.48 -4.73 -16.76
C GLY A 150 16.32 -3.81 -16.34
N ILE A 151 16.38 -2.47 -16.51
CA ILE A 151 15.26 -1.59 -16.10
C ILE A 151 14.08 -1.62 -17.08
N GLY A 152 14.33 -2.01 -18.34
CA GLY A 152 13.32 -2.11 -19.40
C GLY A 152 12.33 -3.25 -19.19
N GLU A 153 12.46 -4.02 -18.12
CA GLU A 153 11.52 -5.07 -17.74
C GLU A 153 10.59 -4.65 -16.60
N LEU A 154 10.71 -3.45 -16.02
CA LEU A 154 9.87 -3.02 -14.91
C LEU A 154 8.82 -1.99 -15.34
N GLN A 155 7.64 -2.07 -14.70
CA GLN A 155 6.58 -1.08 -14.83
C GLN A 155 6.04 -0.71 -13.45
N LEU A 156 5.82 0.57 -13.24
CA LEU A 156 5.04 1.12 -12.15
C LEU A 156 3.76 1.68 -12.73
N ASN A 157 2.62 1.12 -12.35
CA ASN A 157 1.30 1.65 -12.68
C ASN A 157 0.65 2.14 -11.38
N ALA A 158 -0.01 3.29 -11.43
CA ALA A 158 -0.86 3.76 -10.34
C ALA A 158 -2.13 4.39 -10.89
N TRP A 159 -3.26 4.24 -10.21
CA TRP A 159 -4.52 4.83 -10.63
C TRP A 159 -5.40 5.20 -9.44
N ASN A 160 -6.32 6.14 -9.68
CA ASN A 160 -7.32 6.58 -8.71
C ASN A 160 -8.23 5.41 -8.31
N GLU A 161 -8.55 5.31 -7.03
CA GLU A 161 -9.48 4.31 -6.51
C GLU A 161 -10.78 4.98 -6.06
N ASN A 162 -11.93 4.38 -6.41
CA ASN A 162 -13.26 4.81 -5.97
C ASN A 162 -13.60 6.31 -6.19
N ASN A 163 -13.18 6.88 -7.33
CA ASN A 163 -13.34 8.31 -7.66
C ASN A 163 -12.66 9.28 -6.69
N HIS A 164 -11.81 8.80 -5.78
CA HIS A 164 -10.94 9.67 -5.02
C HIS A 164 -9.80 10.14 -5.94
N GLN A 165 -9.45 11.41 -5.81
CA GLN A 165 -8.50 12.05 -6.71
C GLN A 165 -7.09 11.96 -6.11
N MET A 166 -6.16 11.34 -6.84
CA MET A 166 -4.74 11.34 -6.50
C MET A 166 -4.08 12.61 -7.05
N SER A 167 -3.31 13.31 -6.22
CA SER A 167 -2.41 14.39 -6.67
C SER A 167 -1.01 13.85 -6.97
N TRP A 168 -0.23 14.64 -7.71
CA TRP A 168 1.19 14.35 -7.96
C TRP A 168 2.00 14.27 -6.67
N GLY A 169 1.74 15.17 -5.71
CA GLY A 169 2.38 15.13 -4.40
C GLY A 169 2.09 13.85 -3.61
N VAL A 170 0.84 13.41 -3.60
CA VAL A 170 0.44 12.13 -2.97
C VAL A 170 1.13 10.95 -3.65
N LEU A 171 1.17 10.93 -4.98
CA LEU A 171 1.84 9.87 -5.73
C LEU A 171 3.36 9.85 -5.45
N ALA A 172 4.01 11.01 -5.38
CA ALA A 172 5.43 11.11 -5.03
C ALA A 172 5.71 10.51 -3.64
N SER A 173 4.92 10.90 -2.64
CA SER A 173 5.01 10.36 -1.28
C SER A 173 4.76 8.86 -1.23
N ALA A 174 3.81 8.34 -2.01
CA ALA A 174 3.55 6.91 -2.09
C ALA A 174 4.74 6.12 -2.66
N VAL A 175 5.33 6.60 -3.77
CA VAL A 175 6.51 5.96 -4.39
C VAL A 175 7.72 6.03 -3.47
N GLU A 176 7.93 7.16 -2.78
CA GLU A 176 8.98 7.29 -1.76
C GLU A 176 8.78 6.28 -0.62
N ALA A 177 7.54 6.09 -0.14
CA ALA A 177 7.24 5.11 0.90
C ALA A 177 7.49 3.66 0.45
N VAL A 178 7.19 3.31 -0.80
CA VAL A 178 7.52 1.99 -1.38
C VAL A 178 9.04 1.78 -1.42
N LEU A 179 9.78 2.77 -1.93
CA LEU A 179 11.24 2.74 -1.99
C LEU A 179 11.88 2.63 -0.60
N ASP A 180 11.40 3.42 0.37
CA ASP A 180 11.87 3.38 1.75
C ASP A 180 11.56 2.02 2.42
N CYS A 181 10.38 1.45 2.16
CA CYS A 181 10.01 0.14 2.68
C CYS A 181 10.97 -0.95 2.21
N MET A 182 11.15 -1.11 0.90
CA MET A 182 12.04 -2.13 0.33
C MET A 182 13.48 -1.98 0.82
N LYS A 183 13.97 -0.74 0.98
CA LYS A 183 15.28 -0.45 1.56
C LYS A 183 15.40 -0.91 3.01
N ASN A 184 14.43 -0.57 3.86
CA ASN A 184 14.53 -0.80 5.30
C ASN A 184 14.26 -2.24 5.71
N ILE A 185 13.46 -2.98 4.94
CA ILE A 185 13.19 -4.40 5.23
C ILE A 185 14.10 -5.35 4.42
N GLU A 186 14.94 -4.81 3.54
CA GLU A 186 15.86 -5.55 2.67
C GLU A 186 15.17 -6.57 1.73
N GLU A 187 13.88 -6.36 1.42
CA GLU A 187 13.12 -7.18 0.49
C GLU A 187 12.80 -6.39 -0.77
N TRP A 188 13.23 -6.93 -1.91
CA TRP A 188 13.13 -6.30 -3.21
C TRP A 188 12.35 -7.20 -4.15
N GLY A 189 11.45 -6.60 -4.93
CA GLY A 189 10.60 -7.38 -5.81
C GLY A 189 9.46 -6.57 -6.42
N THR A 190 8.40 -7.27 -6.79
CA THR A 190 7.15 -6.66 -7.26
C THR A 190 6.38 -6.22 -6.03
N ALA A 191 5.53 -5.23 -6.19
CA ALA A 191 4.69 -4.78 -5.10
C ALA A 191 3.32 -4.37 -5.60
N THR A 192 2.31 -4.68 -4.82
CA THR A 192 1.00 -4.04 -4.92
C THR A 192 0.79 -3.19 -3.69
N PHE A 193 0.28 -1.99 -3.86
CA PHE A 193 0.11 -1.07 -2.75
C PHE A 193 -1.11 -0.19 -2.92
N ARG A 194 -1.82 0.01 -1.81
CA ARG A 194 -2.92 0.97 -1.69
C ARG A 194 -2.37 2.27 -1.16
N ILE A 195 -2.79 3.40 -1.72
CA ILE A 195 -2.32 4.74 -1.42
C ILE A 195 -3.39 5.46 -0.61
N PHE A 196 -3.02 5.94 0.56
CA PHE A 196 -3.88 6.71 1.44
C PHE A 196 -3.33 8.11 1.61
N ASP A 197 -4.21 9.11 1.61
CA ASP A 197 -3.93 10.47 2.06
C ASP A 197 -4.83 10.81 3.25
N GLY A 198 -4.24 10.86 4.45
CA GLY A 198 -5.01 10.89 5.68
C GLY A 198 -5.83 9.60 5.83
N ASP A 199 -7.13 9.73 6.10
CA ASP A 199 -8.03 8.58 6.28
C ASP A 199 -8.61 8.05 4.95
N ASN A 200 -8.30 8.69 3.82
CA ASN A 200 -8.90 8.37 2.52
C ASN A 200 -7.96 7.52 1.66
N GLU A 201 -8.42 6.37 1.18
CA GLU A 201 -7.76 5.63 0.10
C GLU A 201 -7.97 6.40 -1.20
N VAL A 202 -6.91 6.89 -1.83
CA VAL A 202 -6.95 7.77 -3.01
C VAL A 202 -6.44 7.11 -4.28
N GLY A 203 -5.74 5.98 -4.16
CA GLY A 203 -5.26 5.25 -5.31
C GLY A 203 -4.73 3.86 -5.00
N TYR A 204 -4.41 3.15 -6.07
CA TYR A 204 -3.81 1.84 -6.07
C TYR A 204 -2.61 1.83 -7.00
N GLY A 205 -1.57 1.07 -6.65
CA GLY A 205 -0.37 0.94 -7.46
C GLY A 205 0.17 -0.49 -7.56
N VAL A 206 0.85 -0.75 -8.66
CA VAL A 206 1.53 -2.01 -8.99
C VAL A 206 2.93 -1.68 -9.50
N LEU A 207 3.95 -2.18 -8.82
CA LEU A 207 5.29 -2.36 -9.34
C LEU A 207 5.42 -3.80 -9.82
N GLY A 208 5.61 -4.00 -11.11
CA GLY A 208 5.64 -5.33 -11.73
C GLY A 208 6.66 -5.41 -12.86
N ARG A 209 6.75 -6.59 -13.48
CA ARG A 209 7.47 -6.74 -14.75
C ARG A 209 6.58 -6.37 -15.93
N LEU A 210 7.13 -5.65 -16.91
CA LEU A 210 6.49 -5.39 -18.21
C LEU A 210 6.14 -6.74 -18.87
N GLY A 211 4.86 -6.95 -19.14
CA GLY A 211 4.35 -8.18 -19.78
C GLY A 211 4.23 -9.40 -18.86
N GLY A 212 4.51 -9.27 -17.56
CA GLY A 212 4.24 -10.33 -16.58
C GLY A 212 2.74 -10.46 -16.30
N LYS A 213 2.21 -11.69 -16.40
CA LYS A 213 0.93 -12.05 -15.78
C LYS A 213 1.12 -12.25 -14.28
#